data_AF-A0A1Y0N132-F1
#
_entry.id   AF-A0A1Y0N132-F1
#
_cell.length_a   1.000
_cell.length_b   1.000
_cell.length_c   1.000
_cell.angle_alpha   90.00
_cell.angle_beta   90.00
_cell.angle_gamma   90.00
#
_symmetry.space_group_name_H-M   'P 1'
#
loop_
_entity.id
_entity.type
_entity.pdbx_description
1 polymer ?
#
loop_
_entity_poly.entity_id
_entity_poly.type
_entity_poly.pdbx_seq_one_letter_code
_entity_poly.pdbx_strand_id
1 'polypeptide(L)'
;MENKFTMRVKQILFLFLVSLILFNCENKEKLTLEEQLNLTPDILVEGESDIGLSSFSKRYDSDIISKLYSEALENDKKLNALNEKIKNFTNDSIIEKTKAFTKYSNTNDHYWSSIDKYISSLNDSIIKKETTAFFDKLKLNFENSIDNQTKLLSLIDTKKEKLRDQLTLMKLFVTEPMMRNYQVN
;
A
#
# COMPACT_ATOMS: atom_id res chain seq x y z
N MET A 1 -74.55 -10.36 2.41
CA MET A 1 -73.37 -10.78 3.20
C MET A 1 -72.09 -10.23 2.53
N GLU A 2 -72.09 -8.97 2.07
CA GLU A 2 -71.03 -8.44 1.17
C GLU A 2 -70.19 -7.29 1.78
N ASN A 3 -70.63 -6.68 2.88
CA ASN A 3 -69.97 -5.48 3.44
C ASN A 3 -68.73 -5.76 4.33
N LYS A 4 -68.50 -7.00 4.78
CA LYS A 4 -67.33 -7.33 5.62
C LYS A 4 -66.06 -7.56 4.81
N PHE A 5 -66.19 -7.98 3.55
CA PHE A 5 -65.04 -8.28 2.70
C PHE A 5 -64.36 -6.99 2.19
N THR A 6 -65.16 -6.01 1.77
CA THR A 6 -64.66 -4.71 1.28
C THR A 6 -63.95 -3.88 2.36
N MET A 7 -64.38 -3.99 3.63
CA MET A 7 -63.69 -3.34 4.75
C MET A 7 -62.30 -3.93 5.04
N ARG A 8 -62.15 -5.26 4.97
CA ARG A 8 -60.85 -5.92 5.20
C ARG A 8 -59.85 -5.62 4.09
N VAL A 9 -60.31 -5.56 2.84
CA VAL A 9 -59.47 -5.17 1.68
C VAL A 9 -59.01 -3.71 1.80
N LYS A 10 -59.87 -2.79 2.25
CA LYS A 10 -59.51 -1.39 2.52
C LYS A 10 -58.52 -1.25 3.67
N GLN A 11 -58.66 -2.04 4.74
CA GLN A 11 -57.72 -2.06 5.86
C GLN A 11 -56.34 -2.61 5.46
N ILE A 12 -56.30 -3.64 4.61
CA ILE A 12 -55.05 -4.20 4.07
C ILE A 12 -54.36 -3.19 3.13
N LEU A 13 -55.12 -2.51 2.25
CA LEU A 13 -54.60 -1.46 1.39
C LEU A 13 -54.05 -0.26 2.19
N PHE A 14 -54.72 0.12 3.27
CA PHE A 14 -54.27 1.20 4.14
C PHE A 14 -52.98 0.83 4.90
N LEU A 15 -52.87 -0.41 5.40
CA LEU A 15 -51.64 -0.92 6.01
C LEU A 15 -50.48 -1.00 5.02
N PHE A 16 -50.75 -1.36 3.76
CA PHE A 16 -49.74 -1.38 2.69
C PHE A 16 -49.25 0.04 2.33
N LEU A 17 -50.16 1.02 2.32
CA LEU A 17 -49.83 2.42 2.05
C LEU A 17 -48.99 3.05 3.17
N VAL A 18 -49.25 2.69 4.43
CA VAL A 18 -48.46 3.17 5.59
C VAL A 18 -47.06 2.53 5.63
N SER A 19 -46.93 1.27 5.19
CA SER A 19 -45.63 0.59 5.07
C SER A 19 -44.69 1.25 4.04
N LEU A 20 -45.25 1.81 2.96
CA LEU A 20 -44.50 2.51 1.91
C LEU A 20 -43.87 3.84 2.36
N ILE A 21 -44.36 4.45 3.45
CA ILE A 21 -43.84 5.73 3.97
C ILE A 21 -42.58 5.52 4.84
N LEU A 22 -42.35 4.30 5.34
CA LEU A 22 -41.20 3.98 6.20
C LEU A 22 -39.92 3.61 5.43
N PHE A 23 -39.97 3.54 4.09
CA PHE A 23 -38.80 3.37 3.23
C PHE A 23 -38.30 4.72 2.66
N ASN A 24 -38.40 5.79 3.45
CA ASN A 24 -37.69 7.02 3.11
C ASN A 24 -36.20 6.77 3.37
N CYS A 25 -35.50 6.35 2.32
CA CYS A 25 -34.06 6.13 2.31
C CYS A 25 -33.41 7.50 2.49
N GLU A 26 -32.92 7.75 3.70
CA GLU A 26 -32.09 8.90 4.02
C GLU A 26 -30.79 8.77 3.22
N ASN A 27 -30.79 9.29 2.00
CA ASN A 27 -29.58 9.55 1.25
C ASN A 27 -28.85 10.66 2.00
N LYS A 28 -28.03 10.27 2.98
CA LYS A 28 -26.99 11.14 3.51
C LYS A 28 -26.15 11.56 2.33
N GLU A 29 -26.34 12.79 1.89
CA GLU A 29 -25.51 13.41 0.88
C GLU A 29 -24.08 13.32 1.40
N LYS A 30 -23.24 12.52 0.73
CA LYS A 30 -21.86 12.37 1.16
C LYS A 30 -21.19 13.71 0.92
N LEU A 31 -20.85 14.39 2.01
CA LEU A 31 -20.02 15.60 2.03
C LEU A 31 -18.85 15.42 1.04
N THR A 32 -18.55 16.48 0.30
CA THR A 32 -17.39 16.50 -0.60
C THR A 32 -16.10 16.30 0.19
N LEU A 33 -15.02 15.86 -0.48
CA LEU A 33 -13.72 15.65 0.18
C LEU A 33 -13.27 16.90 0.95
N GLU A 34 -13.49 18.09 0.40
CA GLU A 34 -13.18 19.35 1.10
C GLU A 34 -14.02 19.53 2.36
N GLU A 35 -15.33 19.22 2.32
CA GLU A 35 -16.21 19.35 3.47
C GLU A 35 -15.93 18.30 4.56
N GLN A 36 -15.57 17.07 4.19
CA GLN A 36 -15.18 16.02 5.14
C GLN A 36 -13.83 16.31 5.80
N LEU A 37 -12.87 16.83 5.02
CA LEU A 37 -11.58 17.28 5.53
C LEU A 37 -11.69 18.57 6.36
N ASN A 38 -12.85 19.22 6.44
CA ASN A 38 -13.14 20.41 7.25
C ASN A 38 -13.83 20.10 8.60
N LEU A 39 -14.19 18.84 8.86
CA LEU A 39 -14.70 18.40 10.15
C LEU A 39 -13.54 18.01 11.11
N THR A 40 -13.78 18.10 12.42
CA THR A 40 -12.85 17.53 13.40
C THR A 40 -12.83 16.01 13.21
N PRO A 41 -11.67 15.39 13.02
CA PRO A 41 -11.58 13.95 12.80
C PRO A 41 -12.16 13.14 13.96
N ASP A 42 -12.94 12.11 13.64
CA ASP A 42 -13.64 11.29 14.62
C ASP A 42 -12.64 10.59 15.56
N ILE A 43 -11.47 10.19 15.02
CA ILE A 43 -10.42 9.54 15.83
C ILE A 43 -9.78 10.45 16.89
N LEU A 44 -9.99 11.77 16.82
CA LEU A 44 -9.39 12.76 17.73
C LEU A 44 -10.40 13.29 18.77
N VAL A 45 -11.68 12.92 18.67
CA VAL A 45 -12.72 13.33 19.63
C VAL A 45 -12.62 12.45 20.89
N GLU A 46 -12.22 13.05 22.02
CA GLU A 46 -12.18 12.36 23.31
C GLU A 46 -13.60 12.08 23.82
N GLY A 47 -14.05 10.82 23.78
CA GLY A 47 -15.31 10.41 24.42
C GLY A 47 -16.03 9.19 23.84
N GLU A 48 -15.74 8.78 22.59
CA GLU A 48 -16.36 7.61 21.97
C GLU A 48 -15.32 6.52 21.64
N SER A 49 -14.75 5.93 22.68
CA SER A 49 -14.05 4.65 22.55
C SER A 49 -15.07 3.53 22.36
N ASP A 50 -15.70 3.40 21.19
CA ASP A 50 -16.28 2.16 20.65
C ASP A 50 -17.11 2.42 19.38
N ILE A 51 -16.45 2.77 18.27
CA ILE A 51 -17.05 2.56 16.94
C ILE A 51 -16.17 1.58 16.16
N GLY A 52 -16.41 0.30 16.41
CA GLY A 52 -16.42 -0.77 15.41
C GLY A 52 -15.37 -0.78 14.29
N LEU A 53 -14.09 -0.50 14.56
CA LEU A 53 -12.98 -0.73 13.62
C LEU A 53 -12.64 -2.23 13.57
N SER A 54 -13.60 -3.01 13.07
CA SER A 54 -13.42 -4.43 12.81
C SER A 54 -12.66 -4.63 11.50
N SER A 55 -11.48 -5.23 11.64
CA SER A 55 -10.91 -6.16 10.66
C SER A 55 -10.03 -5.67 9.49
N PHE A 56 -9.22 -4.60 9.62
CA PHE A 56 -8.02 -4.49 8.77
C PHE A 56 -6.77 -4.00 9.54
N SER A 57 -5.88 -4.96 9.84
CA SER A 57 -4.45 -4.80 10.21
C SER A 57 -4.08 -4.29 11.62
N LYS A 58 -4.27 -5.15 12.63
CA LYS A 58 -3.63 -5.05 13.97
C LYS A 58 -2.11 -5.31 13.94
N ARG A 59 -1.32 -4.56 13.17
CA ARG A 59 0.14 -4.73 13.20
C ARG A 59 0.98 -3.50 12.90
N TYR A 60 0.55 -2.30 13.26
CA TYR A 60 1.49 -1.24 13.64
C TYR A 60 0.76 -0.38 14.66
N ASP A 61 1.45 -0.04 15.75
CA ASP A 61 1.05 1.03 16.64
C ASP A 61 1.04 2.30 15.79
N SER A 62 -0.14 2.61 15.21
CA SER A 62 -0.23 3.57 14.13
C SER A 62 -0.12 4.97 14.72
N ASP A 63 0.89 5.70 14.25
CA ASP A 63 1.03 7.11 14.56
C ASP A 63 -0.25 7.88 14.17
N ILE A 64 -0.44 9.06 14.77
CA ILE A 64 -1.66 9.84 14.59
C ILE A 64 -1.95 10.18 13.13
N ILE A 65 -0.92 10.40 12.31
CA ILE A 65 -1.06 10.66 10.87
C ILE A 65 -1.57 9.42 10.15
N SER A 66 -1.04 8.24 10.50
CA SER A 66 -1.52 6.98 9.94
C SER A 66 -2.99 6.69 10.29
N LYS A 67 -3.45 7.09 11.48
CA LYS A 67 -4.87 6.98 11.86
C LYS A 67 -5.74 7.96 11.07
N LEU A 68 -5.37 9.24 11.01
CA LEU A 68 -6.09 10.27 10.26
C LEU A 68 -6.19 9.90 8.77
N TYR A 69 -5.09 9.40 8.20
CA TYR A 69 -5.08 8.96 6.82
C TYR A 69 -5.98 7.74 6.59
N SER A 70 -6.12 6.84 7.56
CA SER A 70 -7.04 5.70 7.46
C SER A 70 -8.50 6.15 7.46
N GLU A 71 -8.86 7.10 8.32
CA GLU A 71 -10.20 7.73 8.31
C GLU A 71 -10.48 8.43 6.96
N ALA A 72 -9.49 9.16 6.41
CA ALA A 72 -9.61 9.76 5.08
C ALA A 72 -9.81 8.71 3.95
N LEU A 73 -9.14 7.54 4.04
CA LEU A 73 -9.33 6.44 3.09
C LEU A 73 -10.73 5.82 3.17
N GLU A 74 -11.30 5.68 4.38
CA GLU A 74 -12.65 5.16 4.57
C GLU A 74 -13.71 6.10 3.97
N ASN A 75 -13.47 7.39 4.09
CA ASN A 75 -14.37 8.45 3.63
C ASN A 75 -14.28 8.72 2.11
N ASP A 76 -13.10 8.59 1.50
CA ASP A 76 -12.89 8.80 0.06
C ASP A 76 -12.55 7.51 -0.70
N LYS A 77 -13.54 7.02 -1.46
CA LYS A 77 -13.41 5.84 -2.33
C LYS A 77 -12.32 5.98 -3.42
N LYS A 78 -12.12 7.18 -3.98
CA LYS A 78 -11.10 7.41 -5.02
C LYS A 78 -9.70 7.38 -4.40
N LEU A 79 -9.52 8.02 -3.25
CA LEU A 79 -8.27 7.97 -2.49
C LEU A 79 -7.94 6.53 -2.10
N ASN A 80 -8.93 5.78 -1.60
CA ASN A 80 -8.75 4.38 -1.26
C ASN A 80 -8.38 3.52 -2.47
N ALA A 81 -9.08 3.69 -3.60
CA ALA A 81 -8.76 2.96 -4.82
C ALA A 81 -7.34 3.26 -5.32
N LEU A 82 -6.86 4.49 -5.20
CA LEU A 82 -5.48 4.86 -5.52
C LEU A 82 -4.48 4.19 -4.56
N ASN A 83 -4.74 4.26 -3.25
CA ASN A 83 -3.91 3.66 -2.21
C ASN A 83 -3.77 2.14 -2.39
N GLU A 84 -4.87 1.44 -2.69
CA GLU A 84 -4.85 -0.01 -2.94
C GLU A 84 -4.09 -0.37 -4.23
N LYS A 85 -4.19 0.44 -5.29
CA LYS A 85 -3.36 0.27 -6.49
C LYS A 85 -1.87 0.39 -6.17
N ILE A 86 -1.49 1.37 -5.34
CA ILE A 86 -0.11 1.58 -4.91
C ILE A 86 0.38 0.37 -4.08
N LYS A 87 -0.41 -0.07 -3.08
CA LYS A 87 -0.09 -1.24 -2.25
C LYS A 87 0.13 -2.50 -3.08
N ASN A 88 -0.77 -2.77 -4.03
CA ASN A 88 -0.67 -3.94 -4.90
C ASN A 88 0.62 -3.96 -5.73
N PHE A 89 1.13 -2.79 -6.12
CA PHE A 89 2.40 -2.68 -6.83
C PHE A 89 3.61 -2.90 -5.92
N THR A 90 3.54 -2.43 -4.67
CA THR A 90 4.64 -2.56 -3.69
C THR A 90 4.71 -3.90 -2.99
N ASN A 91 3.68 -4.74 -3.11
CA ASN A 91 3.63 -6.08 -2.52
C ASN A 91 4.62 -7.06 -3.18
N ASP A 92 4.71 -8.28 -2.63
CA ASP A 92 5.65 -9.37 -2.94
C ASP A 92 5.81 -9.74 -4.43
N SER A 93 4.93 -9.24 -5.31
CA SER A 93 4.99 -9.45 -6.76
C SER A 93 6.33 -9.04 -7.37
N ILE A 94 6.91 -7.92 -6.95
CA ILE A 94 8.21 -7.47 -7.50
C ILE A 94 9.35 -8.36 -7.01
N ILE A 95 9.32 -8.77 -5.74
CA ILE A 95 10.32 -9.64 -5.13
C ILE A 95 10.33 -10.98 -5.86
N GLU A 96 9.18 -11.62 -6.05
CA GLU A 96 9.09 -12.91 -6.74
C GLU A 96 9.52 -12.80 -8.21
N LYS A 97 9.19 -11.70 -8.91
CA LYS A 97 9.60 -11.49 -10.30
C LYS A 97 11.12 -11.32 -10.47
N THR A 98 11.81 -10.83 -9.45
CA THR A 98 13.26 -10.54 -9.50
C THR A 98 14.11 -11.62 -8.85
N LYS A 99 13.50 -12.46 -8.01
CA LYS A 99 14.13 -13.51 -7.20
C LYS A 99 15.10 -14.41 -7.95
N ALA A 100 14.74 -14.88 -9.14
CA ALA A 100 15.59 -15.78 -9.91
C ALA A 100 16.91 -15.12 -10.32
N PHE A 101 16.83 -13.88 -10.82
CA PHE A 101 18.02 -13.12 -11.19
C PHE A 101 18.83 -12.70 -9.95
N THR A 102 18.19 -12.25 -8.87
CA THR A 102 18.88 -11.94 -7.62
C THR A 102 19.64 -13.15 -7.09
N LYS A 103 19.03 -14.34 -7.09
CA LYS A 103 19.70 -15.58 -6.69
C LYS A 103 20.89 -15.91 -7.59
N TYR A 104 20.72 -15.76 -8.91
CA TYR A 104 21.80 -15.96 -9.88
C TYR A 104 22.97 -14.99 -9.65
N SER A 105 22.70 -13.69 -9.48
CA SER A 105 23.71 -12.67 -9.20
C SER A 105 24.47 -12.99 -7.90
N ASN A 106 23.76 -13.22 -6.80
CA ASN A 106 24.37 -13.54 -5.50
C ASN A 106 25.24 -14.79 -5.57
N THR A 107 24.82 -15.81 -6.33
CA THR A 107 25.61 -17.03 -6.53
C THR A 107 26.93 -16.73 -7.26
N ASN A 108 26.91 -15.86 -8.27
CA ASN A 108 28.12 -15.44 -8.96
C ASN A 108 29.02 -14.59 -8.06
N ASP A 109 28.46 -13.72 -7.21
CA ASP A 109 29.26 -12.96 -6.22
C ASP A 109 30.02 -13.91 -5.28
N HIS A 110 29.38 -14.99 -4.83
CA HIS A 110 30.03 -16.03 -4.05
C HIS A 110 31.11 -16.79 -4.84
N TYR A 111 30.88 -17.06 -6.12
CA TYR A 111 31.86 -17.68 -7.01
C TYR A 111 33.12 -16.82 -7.13
N TRP A 112 32.97 -15.52 -7.41
CA TRP A 112 34.09 -14.58 -7.52
C TRP A 112 34.84 -14.42 -6.19
N SER A 113 34.12 -14.25 -5.07
CA SER A 113 34.75 -14.19 -3.75
C SER A 113 35.53 -15.47 -3.40
N SER A 114 35.09 -16.63 -3.87
CA SER A 114 35.79 -17.90 -3.67
C SER A 114 37.06 -17.97 -4.51
N ILE A 115 36.99 -17.56 -5.78
CA ILE A 115 38.17 -17.45 -6.65
C ILE A 115 39.23 -16.56 -6.02
N ASP A 116 38.84 -15.36 -5.54
CA ASP A 116 39.78 -14.42 -4.93
C ASP A 116 40.53 -15.04 -3.75
N LYS A 117 39.84 -15.87 -2.95
CA LYS A 117 40.46 -16.63 -1.85
C LYS A 117 41.44 -17.68 -2.35
N TYR A 118 41.07 -18.47 -3.37
CA TYR A 118 41.96 -19.47 -3.96
C TYR A 118 43.20 -18.83 -4.59
N ILE A 119 43.04 -17.77 -5.37
CA ILE A 119 44.15 -17.01 -5.96
C ILE A 119 45.03 -16.42 -4.87
N SER A 120 44.42 -15.89 -3.79
CA SER A 120 45.16 -15.33 -2.67
C SER A 120 46.07 -16.34 -1.98
N SER A 121 45.68 -17.62 -1.96
CA SER A 121 46.44 -18.72 -1.37
C SER A 121 47.66 -19.18 -2.20
N LEU A 122 47.80 -18.71 -3.45
CA LEU A 122 48.95 -19.02 -4.28
C LEU A 122 50.21 -18.32 -3.75
N ASN A 123 51.29 -19.08 -3.54
CA ASN A 123 52.56 -18.56 -3.06
C ASN A 123 53.42 -17.95 -4.18
N ASP A 124 53.34 -18.50 -5.39
CA ASP A 124 54.09 -17.99 -6.53
C ASP A 124 53.46 -16.68 -7.02
N SER A 125 54.23 -15.60 -6.92
CA SER A 125 53.76 -14.26 -7.27
C SER A 125 53.44 -14.07 -8.76
N ILE A 126 54.15 -14.77 -9.65
CA ILE A 126 53.95 -14.68 -11.11
C ILE A 126 52.65 -15.42 -11.45
N ILE A 127 52.52 -16.67 -11.00
CA ILE A 127 51.31 -17.48 -11.23
C ILE A 127 50.09 -16.78 -10.63
N LYS A 128 50.21 -16.23 -9.42
CA LYS A 128 49.14 -15.48 -8.76
C LYS A 128 48.69 -14.29 -9.61
N LYS A 129 49.63 -13.48 -10.11
CA LYS A 129 49.32 -12.31 -10.94
C LYS A 129 48.65 -12.71 -12.25
N GLU A 130 49.18 -13.72 -12.93
CA GLU A 130 48.62 -14.21 -14.20
C GLU A 130 47.22 -14.80 -14.02
N THR A 131 47.02 -15.59 -12.96
CA THR A 131 45.72 -16.17 -12.62
C THR A 131 44.70 -15.08 -12.26
N THR A 132 45.12 -14.05 -11.50
CA THR A 132 44.28 -12.88 -11.19
C THR A 132 43.80 -12.22 -12.47
N ALA A 133 44.72 -11.86 -13.37
CA ALA A 133 44.37 -11.19 -14.63
C ALA A 133 43.44 -12.03 -15.52
N PHE A 134 43.61 -13.36 -15.54
CA PHE A 134 42.73 -14.26 -16.26
C PHE A 134 41.30 -14.23 -15.71
N PHE A 135 41.13 -14.38 -14.39
CA PHE A 135 39.81 -14.39 -13.78
C PHE A 135 39.15 -13.00 -13.74
N ASP A 136 39.91 -11.92 -13.62
CA ASP A 136 39.40 -10.56 -13.74
C ASP A 136 38.77 -10.33 -15.12
N LYS A 137 39.39 -10.84 -16.18
CA LYS A 137 38.83 -10.76 -17.53
C LYS A 137 37.52 -11.55 -17.65
N LEU A 138 37.43 -12.73 -17.04
CA LEU A 138 36.19 -13.52 -17.02
C LEU A 138 35.09 -12.82 -16.23
N LYS A 139 35.42 -12.26 -15.07
CA LYS A 139 34.51 -11.50 -14.22
C LYS A 139 33.97 -10.28 -14.96
N LEU A 140 34.84 -9.51 -15.61
CA LEU A 140 34.44 -8.35 -16.41
C LEU A 140 33.48 -8.74 -17.55
N ASN A 141 33.74 -9.83 -18.25
CA ASN A 141 32.85 -10.33 -19.31
C ASN A 141 31.48 -10.72 -18.75
N PHE A 142 31.46 -11.38 -17.59
CA PHE A 142 30.21 -11.70 -16.89
C PHE A 142 29.45 -10.44 -16.47
N GLU A 143 30.12 -9.48 -15.82
CA GLU A 143 29.52 -8.21 -15.41
C GLU A 143 28.90 -7.47 -16.60
N ASN A 144 29.61 -7.41 -17.73
CA ASN A 144 29.09 -6.85 -18.98
C ASN A 144 27.86 -7.61 -19.51
N SER A 145 27.80 -8.94 -19.34
CA SER A 145 26.68 -9.76 -19.81
C SER A 145 25.39 -9.56 -19.00
N ILE A 146 25.49 -9.09 -17.75
CA ILE A 146 24.36 -8.86 -16.85
C ILE A 146 24.07 -7.37 -16.59
N ASP A 147 24.87 -6.46 -17.15
CA ASP A 147 24.82 -5.02 -16.88
C ASP A 147 23.42 -4.43 -17.05
N ASN A 148 22.71 -4.83 -18.12
CA ASN A 148 21.36 -4.34 -18.37
C ASN A 148 20.38 -4.77 -17.27
N GLN A 149 20.41 -6.03 -16.85
CA GLN A 149 19.55 -6.56 -15.80
C GLN A 149 19.86 -5.90 -14.46
N THR A 150 21.14 -5.68 -14.15
CA THR A 150 21.59 -4.96 -12.95
C THR A 150 21.07 -3.52 -12.94
N LYS A 151 21.15 -2.81 -14.08
CA LYS A 151 20.59 -1.45 -14.23
C LYS A 151 19.08 -1.43 -14.05
N LEU A 152 18.35 -2.40 -14.60
CA LEU A 152 16.90 -2.49 -14.45
C LEU A 152 16.49 -2.75 -12.99
N LEU A 153 17.23 -3.59 -12.25
CA LEU A 153 16.98 -3.78 -10.82
C LEU A 153 17.21 -2.50 -10.02
N SER A 154 18.34 -1.83 -10.25
CA SER A 154 18.62 -0.54 -9.59
C SER A 154 17.56 0.52 -9.88
N LEU A 155 17.05 0.54 -11.11
CA LEU A 155 15.95 1.42 -11.48
C LEU A 155 14.65 1.05 -10.76
N ILE A 156 14.32 -0.24 -10.63
CA ILE A 156 13.16 -0.69 -9.86
C ILE A 156 13.25 -0.22 -8.41
N ASP A 157 14.40 -0.40 -7.77
CA ASP A 157 14.60 0.03 -6.38
C ASP A 157 14.46 1.54 -6.21
N THR A 158 15.09 2.32 -7.10
CA THR A 158 14.95 3.79 -7.12
C THR A 158 13.48 4.21 -7.28
N LYS A 159 12.72 3.53 -8.15
CA LYS A 159 11.30 3.83 -8.36
C LYS A 159 10.44 3.44 -7.15
N LYS A 160 10.77 2.36 -6.45
CA LYS A 160 10.12 1.96 -5.20
C LYS A 160 10.32 2.99 -4.10
N GLU A 161 11.54 3.49 -3.94
CA GLU A 161 11.83 4.56 -2.99
C GLU A 161 11.05 5.82 -3.30
N LYS A 162 11.08 6.27 -4.56
CA LYS A 162 10.30 7.44 -4.99
C LYS A 162 8.79 7.27 -4.75
N LEU A 163 8.26 6.08 -4.99
CA LEU A 163 6.85 5.78 -4.74
C LEU A 163 6.52 5.82 -3.23
N ARG A 164 7.41 5.31 -2.38
CA ARG A 164 7.27 5.41 -0.92
C ARG A 164 7.23 6.86 -0.47
N ASP A 165 8.13 7.70 -0.98
CA ASP A 165 8.18 9.11 -0.62
C ASP A 165 6.90 9.85 -1.07
N GLN A 166 6.41 9.55 -2.27
CA GLN A 166 5.13 10.07 -2.76
C GLN A 166 3.96 9.64 -1.89
N LEU A 167 3.94 8.39 -1.42
CA LEU A 167 2.92 7.90 -0.49
C LEU A 167 2.99 8.64 0.85
N THR A 168 4.18 8.89 1.38
CA THR A 168 4.38 9.69 2.60
C THR A 168 3.86 11.12 2.41
N LEU A 169 4.18 11.77 1.30
CA LEU A 169 3.69 13.11 1.00
C LEU A 169 2.15 13.14 0.88
N MET A 170 1.57 12.15 0.19
CA MET A 170 0.12 12.05 0.06
C MET A 170 -0.55 11.91 1.43
N LYS A 171 0.00 11.08 2.33
CA LYS A 171 -0.49 10.99 3.71
C LYS A 171 -0.50 12.35 4.39
N LEU A 172 0.64 13.05 4.38
CA LEU A 172 0.78 14.35 5.03
C LEU A 172 -0.20 15.40 4.48
N PHE A 173 -0.33 15.51 3.16
CA PHE A 173 -1.24 16.49 2.55
C PHE A 173 -2.70 16.15 2.76
N VAL A 174 -3.07 14.87 2.77
CA VAL A 174 -4.45 14.46 3.04
C VAL A 174 -4.83 14.74 4.49
N THR A 175 -3.91 14.55 5.43
CA THR A 175 -4.20 14.74 6.87
C THR A 175 -3.97 16.16 7.37
N GLU A 176 -3.27 17.01 6.63
CA GLU A 176 -3.04 18.42 6.99
C GLU A 176 -4.33 19.17 7.37
N PRO A 177 -5.41 19.13 6.58
CA PRO A 177 -6.63 19.87 6.91
C PRO A 177 -7.34 19.27 8.14
N MET A 178 -7.32 17.95 8.29
CA MET A 178 -7.84 17.24 9.46
C MET A 178 -7.14 17.66 10.76
N MET A 179 -5.81 17.77 10.72
CA MET A 179 -5.01 18.28 11.83
C MET A 179 -5.34 19.73 12.15
N ARG A 180 -5.47 20.59 11.12
CA ARG A 180 -5.78 22.01 11.29
C ARG A 180 -7.14 22.21 11.95
N ASN A 181 -8.17 21.44 11.58
CA ASN A 181 -9.48 21.59 12.19
C ASN A 181 -9.46 21.23 13.67
N TYR A 182 -8.75 20.15 14.03
CA TYR A 182 -8.59 19.78 15.43
C TYR A 182 -7.87 20.86 16.26
N GLN A 183 -6.94 21.60 15.66
CA GLN A 183 -6.22 22.67 16.38
C GLN A 183 -7.04 23.95 16.54
N VAL A 184 -8.06 24.17 15.72
CA VAL A 184 -8.86 25.41 15.67
C VAL A 184 -10.21 25.25 16.37
N ASN A 185 -10.76 24.03 16.43
CA ASN A 185 -12.01 23.69 17.12
C ASN A 185 -11.78 23.34 18.59
#